data_AF-A0A7S1XDR8-F1
#
_entry.id   AF-A0A7S1XDR8-F1
#
_cell.length_a   1.000
_cell.length_b   1.000
_cell.length_c   1.000
_cell.angle_alpha   90.00
_cell.angle_beta   90.00
_cell.angle_gamma   90.00
#
_symmetry.space_group_name_H-M   'P 1'
#
loop_
_entity.id
_entity.type
_entity.pdbx_description
1 polymer ?
#
loop_
_entity_poly.entity_id
_entity_poly.type
_entity_poly.pdbx_seq_one_letter_code
_entity_poly.pdbx_strand_id
1 'polypeptide(L)'
;GTRVNQSDSRRPVVLSRGEAVAYAIFILQGRIRLTIGEELFISEVGPWNLIGRPCLTNTKYESNFTAEVLEFPCRFVRIDRHNYTAARKLTLASRSQPFGHQRAADANIDEEILVELAKGKREDHLD
;
A
#
# COMPACT_ATOMS: atom_id res chain seq x y z
N GLY A 1 24.64 -24.33 36.29
CA GLY A 1 24.55 -22.95 35.77
C GLY A 1 23.66 -22.95 34.54
N THR A 2 22.43 -22.48 34.69
CA THR A 2 21.43 -22.50 33.62
C THR A 2 21.74 -21.40 32.61
N ARG A 3 22.26 -21.76 31.44
CA ARG A 3 22.32 -20.85 30.29
C ARG A 3 20.95 -20.86 29.62
N VAL A 4 20.21 -19.77 29.77
CA VAL A 4 19.07 -19.47 28.93
C VAL A 4 19.62 -19.07 27.56
N ASN A 5 19.61 -19.99 26.60
CA ASN A 5 19.74 -19.64 25.19
C ASN A 5 18.43 -18.98 24.76
N GLN A 6 18.33 -17.65 24.92
CA GLN A 6 17.33 -16.88 24.19
C GLN A 6 17.75 -16.89 22.71
N SER A 7 17.16 -17.81 21.95
CA SER A 7 17.14 -17.73 20.50
C SER A 7 16.51 -16.39 20.12
N ASP A 8 17.26 -15.54 19.43
CA ASP A 8 16.78 -14.28 18.87
C ASP A 8 15.65 -14.60 17.87
N SER A 9 14.41 -14.58 18.37
CA SER A 9 13.20 -14.99 17.65
C SER A 9 12.64 -13.82 16.84
N ARG A 10 13.50 -13.24 15.99
CA ARG A 10 13.13 -12.08 15.20
C ARG A 10 12.11 -12.49 14.13
N ARG A 11 10.88 -12.02 14.30
CA ARG A 11 9.81 -12.25 13.32
C ARG A 11 10.16 -11.53 12.02
N PRO A 12 9.93 -12.14 10.84
CA PRO A 12 10.18 -11.43 9.59
C PRO A 12 9.32 -10.18 9.48
N VAL A 13 9.98 -9.05 9.22
CA VAL A 13 9.35 -7.75 9.00
C VAL A 13 9.00 -7.62 7.52
N VAL A 14 7.75 -7.27 7.23
CA VAL A 14 7.27 -7.04 5.86
C VAL A 14 7.22 -5.55 5.53
N LEU A 15 6.91 -4.70 6.50
CA LEU A 15 6.94 -3.24 6.37
C LEU A 15 7.52 -2.64 7.65
N SER A 16 8.43 -1.69 7.52
CA SER A 16 9.10 -1.03 8.64
C SER A 16 8.57 0.38 8.87
N ARG A 17 8.37 0.75 10.14
CA ARG A 17 8.01 2.10 10.55
C ARG A 17 9.09 3.11 10.14
N GLY A 18 8.65 4.27 9.66
CA GLY A 18 9.50 5.40 9.30
C GLY A 18 10.22 5.24 7.96
N GLU A 19 10.00 4.13 7.26
CA GLU A 19 10.54 3.93 5.92
C GLU A 19 9.54 4.41 4.86
N ALA A 20 10.08 4.97 3.77
CA ALA A 20 9.32 5.27 2.59
C ALA A 20 8.85 3.96 1.95
N VAL A 21 7.53 3.82 1.77
CA VAL A 21 6.92 2.60 1.24
C VAL A 21 6.27 2.90 -0.10
N ALA A 22 6.52 2.04 -1.09
CA ALA A 22 5.98 2.16 -2.45
C ALA A 22 5.08 0.98 -2.85
N TYR A 23 4.68 0.13 -1.91
CA TYR A 23 3.80 -1.00 -2.16
C TYR A 23 2.86 -1.27 -0.98
N ALA A 24 1.66 -1.77 -1.30
CA ALA A 24 0.71 -2.29 -0.31
C ALA A 24 0.75 -3.82 -0.31
N ILE A 25 0.33 -4.44 0.79
CA ILE A 25 0.18 -5.90 0.88
C ILE A 25 -1.27 -6.28 1.17
N PHE A 26 -1.78 -7.25 0.42
CA PHE A 26 -3.10 -7.84 0.64
C PHE A 26 -2.94 -9.28 1.14
N ILE A 27 -3.34 -9.53 2.38
CA ILE A 27 -3.12 -10.82 3.03
C ILE A 27 -4.06 -11.88 2.46
N LEU A 28 -3.53 -13.01 2.00
CA LEU A 28 -4.31 -14.16 1.53
C LEU A 28 -4.36 -15.27 2.58
N GLN A 29 -3.28 -15.47 3.33
CA GLN A 29 -3.15 -16.50 4.35
C GLN A 29 -2.15 -16.06 5.43
N GLY A 30 -2.37 -16.52 6.66
CA GLY A 30 -1.54 -16.23 7.81
C GLY A 30 -1.96 -14.95 8.53
N ARG A 31 -1.13 -14.54 9.48
CA ARG A 31 -1.39 -13.38 10.34
C ARG A 31 -0.18 -12.47 10.44
N ILE A 32 -0.46 -11.18 10.53
CA ILE A 32 0.53 -10.12 10.67
C ILE A 32 0.22 -9.33 11.94
N ARG A 33 1.25 -8.98 12.70
CA ARG A 33 1.17 -8.00 13.77
C ARG A 33 1.51 -6.63 13.21
N LEU A 34 0.68 -5.65 13.53
CA LEU A 34 0.96 -4.25 13.33
C LEU A 34 1.30 -3.60 14.67
N THR A 35 2.43 -2.92 14.73
CA THR A 35 2.79 -2.04 15.84
C THR A 35 2.73 -0.60 15.33
N ILE A 36 1.79 0.20 15.82
CA ILE A 36 1.37 1.47 15.21
C ILE A 36 1.63 2.64 16.15
N GLY A 37 2.14 3.75 15.61
CA GLY A 37 2.21 5.03 16.32
C GLY A 37 3.20 5.07 17.48
N GLU A 38 3.32 6.23 18.13
CA GLU A 38 4.26 6.44 19.25
C GLU A 38 3.89 5.63 20.49
N GLU A 39 2.61 5.35 20.69
CA GLU A 39 2.09 4.55 21.80
C GLU A 39 2.30 3.03 21.61
N LEU A 40 2.88 2.61 20.49
CA LEU A 40 3.16 1.22 20.16
C LEU A 40 1.91 0.33 20.24
N PHE A 41 0.78 0.83 19.75
CA PHE A 41 -0.46 0.07 19.70
C PHE A 41 -0.26 -1.21 18.88
N ILE A 42 -0.60 -2.36 19.45
CA ILE A 42 -0.45 -3.67 18.82
C ILE A 42 -1.80 -4.13 18.28
N SER A 43 -1.84 -4.46 17.00
CA SER A 43 -2.98 -5.07 16.34
C SER A 43 -2.56 -6.34 15.62
N GLU A 44 -3.48 -7.30 15.49
CA GLU A 44 -3.33 -8.50 14.68
C GLU A 44 -4.28 -8.41 13.49
N VAL A 45 -3.76 -8.64 12.29
CA VAL A 45 -4.49 -8.60 11.03
C VAL A 45 -4.32 -9.92 10.29
N GLY A 46 -5.45 -10.46 9.83
CA GLY A 46 -5.52 -11.72 9.10
C GLY A 46 -5.84 -11.54 7.62
N PRO A 47 -6.27 -12.61 6.94
CA PRO A 47 -6.63 -12.60 5.52
C PRO A 47 -7.62 -11.49 5.15
N TRP A 48 -7.57 -11.08 3.88
CA TRP A 48 -8.42 -10.07 3.25
C TRP A 48 -8.25 -8.64 3.75
N ASN A 49 -7.18 -8.39 4.52
CA ASN A 49 -6.78 -7.05 4.93
C ASN A 49 -5.73 -6.48 3.98
N LEU A 50 -5.92 -5.20 3.58
CA LEU A 50 -4.98 -4.43 2.80
C LEU A 50 -4.19 -3.48 3.72
N ILE A 51 -2.87 -3.66 3.79
CA ILE A 51 -1.98 -2.86 4.61
C ILE A 51 -1.16 -1.93 3.71
N GLY A 52 -0.96 -0.69 4.16
CA GLY A 52 -0.17 0.30 3.42
C GLY A 52 -0.90 0.95 2.25
N ARG A 53 -2.24 0.86 2.17
CA ARG A 53 -3.05 1.45 1.08
C ARG A 53 -2.65 2.88 0.66
N PRO A 54 -2.41 3.83 1.59
CA PRO A 54 -2.10 5.22 1.21
C PRO A 54 -0.84 5.34 0.33
N CYS A 55 0.08 4.38 0.42
CA CYS A 55 1.29 4.37 -0.40
C CYS A 55 1.00 4.23 -1.90
N LEU A 56 -0.17 3.73 -2.30
CA LEU A 56 -0.52 3.52 -3.71
C LEU A 56 -0.82 4.82 -4.44
N THR A 57 -1.13 5.90 -3.72
CA THR A 57 -1.47 7.21 -4.28
C THR A 57 -0.55 8.32 -3.80
N ASN A 58 -0.05 8.26 -2.55
CA ASN A 58 0.86 9.27 -2.00
C ASN A 58 2.32 8.89 -2.26
N THR A 59 3.04 9.70 -3.04
CA THR A 59 4.44 9.43 -3.41
C THR A 59 5.43 9.57 -2.24
N LYS A 60 5.08 10.38 -1.25
CA LYS A 60 5.87 10.68 -0.04
C LYS A 60 5.40 9.91 1.18
N TYR A 61 4.66 8.80 0.97
CA TYR A 61 4.15 8.01 2.08
C TYR A 61 5.28 7.32 2.85
N GLU A 62 5.37 7.65 4.13
CA GLU A 62 6.16 6.94 5.13
C GLU A 62 5.22 6.17 6.04
N SER A 63 5.58 4.94 6.38
CA SER A 63 4.71 4.12 7.22
C SER A 63 4.83 4.56 8.69
N ASN A 64 3.71 4.65 9.40
CA ASN A 64 3.67 4.91 10.84
C ASN A 64 3.58 3.62 11.68
N PHE A 65 3.80 2.46 11.06
CA PHE A 65 3.66 1.16 11.67
C PHE A 65 4.76 0.19 11.23
N THR A 66 5.03 -0.83 12.06
CA THR A 66 5.82 -2.00 11.68
C THR A 66 4.90 -3.20 11.51
N ALA A 67 5.05 -3.94 10.42
CA ALA A 67 4.28 -5.14 10.10
C ALA A 67 5.17 -6.39 10.18
N GLU A 68 4.87 -7.30 11.10
CA GLU A 68 5.65 -8.52 11.36
C GLU A 68 4.81 -9.77 11.13
N VAL A 69 5.38 -10.81 10.52
CA VAL A 69 4.69 -12.10 10.33
C VAL A 69 4.54 -12.83 11.67
N LEU A 70 3.31 -13.21 12.01
CA LEU A 70 2.97 -13.98 13.20
C LEU A 70 2.89 -15.48 12.96
N GLU A 71 2.41 -15.87 11.78
CA GLU A 71 2.05 -17.26 11.47
C GLU A 71 2.62 -17.66 10.11
N PHE A 72 3.23 -18.84 10.04
CA PHE A 72 3.70 -19.45 8.81
C PHE A 72 2.81 -20.64 8.41
N PRO A 73 2.47 -20.79 7.13
CA PRO A 73 2.87 -19.93 6.01
C PRO A 73 2.07 -18.62 5.96
N CYS A 74 2.75 -17.52 5.64
CA CYS A 74 2.12 -16.24 5.33
C CYS A 74 2.17 -16.00 3.82
N ARG A 75 1.02 -15.76 3.21
CA ARG A 75 0.89 -15.46 1.78
C ARG A 75 0.16 -14.14 1.61
N PHE A 76 0.69 -13.27 0.78
CA PHE A 76 0.09 -11.99 0.47
C PHE A 76 0.43 -11.59 -0.96
N VAL A 77 -0.45 -10.77 -1.55
CA VAL A 77 -0.19 -10.11 -2.83
C VAL A 77 0.49 -8.78 -2.52
N ARG A 78 1.64 -8.54 -3.13
CA ARG A 78 2.28 -7.22 -3.14
C ARG A 78 1.74 -6.41 -4.32
N ILE A 79 1.25 -5.21 -4.04
CA ILE A 79 0.74 -4.27 -5.02
C ILE A 79 1.67 -3.06 -5.05
N ASP A 80 2.54 -2.97 -6.04
CA ASP A 80 3.42 -1.81 -6.21
C ASP A 80 2.64 -0.59 -6.72
N ARG A 81 3.01 0.60 -6.22
CA ARG A 81 2.46 1.90 -6.65
C ARG A 81 2.55 2.07 -8.16
N HIS A 82 3.67 1.68 -8.76
CA HIS A 82 3.87 1.76 -10.20
C HIS A 82 2.79 0.96 -10.96
N ASN A 83 2.58 -0.29 -10.59
CA ASN A 83 1.58 -1.16 -11.22
C ASN A 83 0.15 -0.66 -10.96
N TYR A 84 -0.13 -0.21 -9.74
CA TYR A 84 -1.43 0.36 -9.40
C TYR A 84 -1.76 1.62 -10.22
N THR A 85 -0.81 2.55 -10.32
CA THR A 85 -1.00 3.79 -11.09
C THR A 85 -1.14 3.53 -12.59
N ALA A 86 -0.36 2.59 -13.14
CA ALA A 86 -0.51 2.16 -14.54
C ALA A 86 -1.89 1.53 -14.80
N ALA A 87 -2.32 0.58 -13.95
CA ALA A 87 -3.63 -0.05 -14.06
C ALA A 87 -4.77 0.97 -13.93
N ARG A 88 -4.65 1.92 -13.00
CA ARG A 88 -5.63 2.98 -12.81
C ARG A 88 -5.76 3.90 -14.04
N LYS A 89 -4.64 4.27 -14.67
CA LYS A 89 -4.65 5.05 -15.93
C LYS A 89 -5.36 4.30 -17.06
N LEU A 90 -5.10 3.00 -17.20
CA LEU A 90 -5.77 2.15 -18.20
C LEU A 90 -7.28 2.03 -17.95
N THR A 91 -7.69 1.89 -16.69
CA THR A 91 -9.11 1.86 -16.31
C THR A 91 -9.81 3.17 -16.66
N LEU A 92 -9.18 4.31 -16.36
CA LEU A 92 -9.73 5.63 -16.72
C LEU A 92 -9.85 5.80 -18.23
N ALA A 93 -8.82 5.43 -19.00
CA ALA A 93 -8.86 5.52 -20.46
C ALA A 93 -9.94 4.61 -21.08
N SER A 94 -10.16 3.42 -20.49
CA SER A 94 -11.21 2.48 -20.93
C SER A 94 -12.62 3.00 -20.63
N ARG A 95 -12.80 3.81 -19.57
CA ARG A 95 -14.08 4.46 -19.25
C ARG A 95 -14.41 5.64 -20.16
N SER A 96 -13.41 6.26 -20.77
CA SER A 96 -13.58 7.36 -21.73
C SER A 96 -13.99 6.90 -23.13
N GLN A 97 -13.93 5.59 -23.40
CA GLN A 97 -14.49 4.99 -24.61
C GLN A 97 -16.02 4.87 -24.44
N PRO A 98 -16.84 5.39 -25.37
CA PRO A 98 -18.28 5.31 -25.27
C PRO A 98 -18.76 3.88 -25.58
N PHE A 99 -18.65 2.98 -24.61
CA PHE A 99 -19.47 1.77 -24.58
C PHE A 99 -20.71 2.07 -23.72
N GLY A 100 -21.87 1.93 -24.36
CA GLY A 100 -23.14 2.37 -23.81
C GLY A 100 -23.49 1.75 -22.45
N HIS A 101 -24.31 2.52 -21.73
CA HIS A 101 -25.00 2.25 -20.46
C HIS A 101 -24.26 2.67 -19.18
N GLN A 102 -24.92 3.62 -18.50
CA GLN A 102 -24.58 4.38 -17.29
C GLN A 102 -23.82 3.63 -16.18
N ARG A 103 -22.82 4.30 -15.59
CA ARG A 103 -22.59 4.33 -14.13
C ARG A 103 -22.04 5.70 -13.69
N ALA A 104 -22.89 6.50 -13.05
CA ALA A 104 -22.65 7.90 -12.66
C ALA A 104 -22.32 8.06 -11.16
N ALA A 105 -21.32 7.33 -10.63
CA ALA A 105 -21.02 7.37 -9.18
C ALA A 105 -19.57 7.76 -8.81
N ASP A 106 -18.63 7.83 -9.75
CA ASP A 106 -17.19 7.94 -9.41
C ASP A 106 -16.57 9.34 -9.65
N ALA A 107 -17.35 10.31 -10.15
CA ALA A 107 -16.81 11.54 -10.76
C ALA A 107 -16.06 12.50 -9.81
N ASN A 108 -16.25 12.42 -8.49
CA ASN A 108 -15.70 13.43 -7.56
C ASN A 108 -14.24 13.22 -7.15
N ILE A 109 -13.62 12.06 -7.40
CA ILE A 109 -12.21 11.80 -7.06
C ILE A 109 -11.29 12.08 -8.27
N ASP A 110 -11.86 12.19 -9.47
CA ASP A 110 -11.12 12.16 -10.72
C ASP A 110 -10.54 13.53 -11.13
N GLU A 111 -11.14 14.65 -10.73
CA GLU A 111 -10.69 15.99 -11.12
C GLU A 111 -9.35 16.40 -10.48
N GLU A 112 -9.15 16.14 -9.20
CA GLU A 112 -7.93 16.55 -8.48
C GLU A 112 -6.68 15.88 -9.06
N ILE A 113 -6.84 14.65 -9.56
CA ILE A 113 -5.75 13.82 -10.07
C ILE A 113 -5.44 14.14 -11.55
N LEU A 114 -6.46 14.50 -12.34
CA LEU A 114 -6.26 15.05 -13.67
C LEU A 114 -5.48 16.38 -13.61
N VAL A 115 -5.77 17.21 -12.61
CA VAL A 115 -5.05 18.46 -12.36
C VAL A 115 -3.58 18.21 -11.97
N GLU A 116 -3.30 17.24 -11.10
CA GLU A 116 -1.92 16.86 -10.75
C GLU A 116 -1.12 16.31 -11.95
N LEU A 117 -1.74 15.48 -12.78
CA LEU A 117 -1.13 14.95 -14.00
C LEU A 117 -0.89 16.03 -15.07
N ALA A 118 -1.76 17.05 -15.14
CA ALA A 118 -1.59 18.20 -16.03
C ALA A 118 -0.49 19.17 -15.56
N LYS A 119 -0.18 19.18 -14.25
CA LYS A 119 0.93 19.96 -13.68
C LYS A 119 2.28 19.30 -13.98
N GLY A 120 2.39 17.98 -13.81
CA GLY A 120 3.64 17.24 -14.06
C GLY A 120 4.12 17.22 -15.52
N LYS A 121 3.28 17.56 -16.50
CA LYS A 121 3.68 17.66 -17.92
C LYS A 121 4.29 19.01 -18.34
N ARG A 122 4.19 20.05 -17.51
CA ARG A 122 4.66 21.41 -17.89
C ARG A 122 6.11 21.69 -17.53
N GLU A 123 6.74 20.87 -16.68
CA GLU A 123 8.10 21.13 -16.20
C GLU A 123 9.19 20.47 -17.07
N ASP A 124 8.84 19.56 -17.99
CA ASP A 124 9.80 18.84 -18.85
C ASP A 124 10.12 19.57 -20.18
N HIS A 125 9.77 20.86 -20.33
CA HIS A 125 9.95 21.61 -21.59
C HIS A 125 10.42 23.06 -21.38
N LEU A 126 11.37 23.27 -20.47
CA LEU A 126 12.19 24.49 -20.43
C LEU A 126 13.65 24.12 -20.16
N ASP A 127 14.33 23.68 -21.22
CA ASP A 127 15.78 23.84 -21.41
C ASP A 127 16.01 24.53 -22.76
#